data_AF-A0A3D0WS34-F1
#
_entry.id   AF-A0A3D0WS34-F1
#
_cell.length_a   1.000
_cell.length_b   1.000
_cell.length_c   1.000
_cell.angle_alpha   90.00
_cell.angle_beta   90.00
_cell.angle_gamma   90.00
#
_symmetry.space_group_name_H-M   'P 1'
#
loop_
_entity.id
_entity.type
_entity.pdbx_description
1 polymer ?
#
loop_
_entity_poly.entity_id
_entity_poly.type
_entity_poly.pdbx_seq_one_letter_code
_entity_poly.pdbx_strand_id
1 'polypeptide(L)'
;SCSLLLSTSVPAQNLSGNNDGNNKITTEDFPAAQSNQKQVVIKLPAKADPKNERDYKVELIAGKNMMVDCNHHGLNGIIEEETLEGSGFKYYTFTTTGDVWATRMGCPENSNHEEFVTAKPLMIEYNSQVPVVVYVPAGYEIKYRVWSAGEIMEAGNPADNYAVNDDALYQTWEWASSEGGYTGGKTALKNTGLSKIYTFKKDGTYLHYKNRKMVPAGKFQLSNDFSIFIKGKLPMIELAGKDRKMSYMFNGRDTLILSEECYDCYKHVYVRKSKNITPILSKIQDCPDVMIENRMPRIIDRNVKTKPAPSSYYIYKGKRREISEFDAEWVKKNCDVKVELVY
;
A
#
# COMPACT_ATOMS: atom_id res chain seq x y z
N SER A 1 -77.24 29.38 -46.25
CA SER A 1 -75.78 29.55 -46.15
C SER A 1 -75.26 28.77 -44.96
N CYS A 2 -74.63 27.62 -45.21
CA CYS A 2 -73.89 26.87 -44.20
C CYS A 2 -72.63 26.35 -44.89
N SER A 3 -71.49 26.98 -44.57
CA SER A 3 -70.19 26.72 -45.18
C SER A 3 -69.54 25.52 -44.50
N LEU A 4 -69.24 24.46 -45.27
CA LEU A 4 -68.36 23.38 -44.82
C LEU A 4 -66.89 23.80 -44.99
N LEU A 5 -66.12 23.76 -43.89
CA LEU A 5 -64.67 23.85 -43.91
C LEU A 5 -64.08 22.44 -44.08
N LEU A 6 -63.29 22.24 -45.14
CA LEU A 6 -62.46 21.06 -45.35
C LEU A 6 -61.18 21.20 -44.52
N SER A 7 -61.02 20.39 -43.47
CA SER A 7 -59.71 20.16 -42.84
C SER A 7 -58.96 19.09 -43.63
N THR A 8 -57.83 19.46 -44.22
CA THR A 8 -56.88 18.52 -44.80
C THR A 8 -55.94 18.06 -43.69
N SER A 9 -56.03 16.78 -43.33
CA SER A 9 -55.02 16.14 -42.48
C SER A 9 -53.81 15.79 -43.34
N VAL A 10 -52.65 16.32 -42.96
CA VAL A 10 -51.36 15.91 -43.50
C VAL A 10 -51.07 14.50 -42.97
N PRO A 11 -50.75 13.50 -43.81
CA PRO A 11 -50.30 12.21 -43.31
C PRO A 11 -48.94 12.39 -42.63
N ALA A 12 -48.87 11.98 -41.35
CA ALA A 12 -47.63 11.86 -40.61
C ALA A 12 -46.70 10.88 -41.36
N GLN A 13 -45.58 11.41 -41.87
CA GLN A 13 -44.52 10.58 -42.43
C GLN A 13 -43.87 9.82 -41.28
N ASN A 14 -44.16 8.52 -41.21
CA ASN A 14 -43.44 7.55 -40.41
C ASN A 14 -41.97 7.54 -40.85
N LEU A 15 -41.10 8.21 -40.11
CA LEU A 15 -39.66 7.92 -40.13
C LEU A 15 -39.44 6.66 -39.30
N SER A 16 -39.74 5.51 -39.90
CA SER A 16 -39.17 4.23 -39.51
C SER A 16 -37.74 4.18 -40.06
N GLY A 17 -36.75 4.46 -39.21
CA GLY A 17 -35.33 4.38 -39.55
C GLY A 17 -34.56 3.55 -38.52
N ASN A 18 -34.48 2.25 -38.77
CA ASN A 18 -33.49 1.26 -38.34
C ASN A 18 -32.90 1.34 -36.92
N ASN A 19 -33.44 0.49 -36.05
CA ASN A 19 -32.70 -0.11 -34.93
C ASN A 19 -31.67 -1.11 -35.49
N ASP A 20 -30.42 -0.68 -35.65
CA ASP A 20 -29.26 -1.56 -35.71
C ASP A 20 -28.44 -1.38 -34.42
N GLY A 21 -28.42 -2.42 -33.59
CA GLY A 21 -27.74 -2.44 -32.29
C GLY A 21 -26.23 -2.47 -32.42
N ASN A 22 -25.59 -1.33 -32.14
CA ASN A 22 -24.31 -1.15 -31.42
C ASN A 22 -23.82 0.30 -31.58
N ASN A 23 -24.59 1.29 -31.11
CA ASN A 23 -24.13 2.67 -31.09
C ASN A 23 -23.27 2.88 -29.83
N LYS A 24 -21.98 2.54 -29.94
CA LYS A 24 -21.02 2.72 -28.84
C LYS A 24 -20.71 4.21 -28.73
N ILE A 25 -21.07 4.84 -27.61
CA ILE A 25 -20.75 6.24 -27.32
C ILE A 25 -19.23 6.43 -27.39
N THR A 26 -18.83 7.44 -28.15
CA THR A 26 -17.45 7.84 -28.39
C THR A 26 -17.18 9.22 -27.81
N THR A 27 -15.92 9.64 -27.82
CA THR A 27 -15.49 10.92 -27.26
C THR A 27 -16.04 12.12 -28.03
N GLU A 28 -16.37 11.89 -29.29
CA GLU A 28 -16.90 12.85 -30.26
C GLU A 28 -18.38 13.22 -29.99
N ASP A 29 -19.09 12.39 -29.20
CA ASP A 29 -20.47 12.64 -28.80
C ASP A 29 -20.60 13.68 -27.67
N PHE A 30 -19.47 14.04 -27.03
CA PHE A 30 -19.42 15.02 -25.95
C PHE A 30 -19.10 16.44 -26.48
N PRO A 31 -19.52 17.51 -25.79
CA PRO A 31 -19.26 18.89 -26.22
C PRO A 31 -17.77 19.17 -26.48
N ALA A 32 -17.46 20.02 -27.47
CA ALA A 32 -16.09 20.46 -27.66
C ALA A 32 -15.61 21.27 -26.45
N ALA A 33 -14.34 21.10 -26.06
CA ALA A 33 -13.75 21.91 -24.99
C ALA A 33 -13.75 23.40 -25.36
N GLN A 34 -14.01 24.26 -24.37
CA GLN A 34 -13.86 25.71 -24.52
C GLN A 34 -12.39 26.09 -24.73
N SER A 35 -12.11 27.27 -25.26
CA SER A 35 -10.74 27.70 -25.62
C SER A 35 -9.76 27.75 -24.44
N ASN A 36 -10.26 27.87 -23.21
CA ASN A 36 -9.48 27.88 -21.96
C ASN A 36 -9.46 26.51 -21.25
N GLN A 37 -10.00 25.46 -21.87
CA GLN A 37 -10.09 24.12 -21.30
C GLN A 37 -9.48 23.09 -22.25
N LYS A 38 -9.07 21.95 -21.69
CA LYS A 38 -8.73 20.74 -22.43
C LYS A 38 -9.70 19.63 -22.06
N GLN A 39 -10.12 18.87 -23.07
CA GLN A 39 -10.87 17.63 -22.85
C GLN A 39 -9.88 16.50 -22.56
N VAL A 40 -10.08 15.80 -21.45
CA VAL A 40 -9.30 14.62 -21.06
C VAL A 40 -10.23 13.41 -21.04
N VAL A 41 -9.78 12.32 -21.65
CA VAL A 41 -10.56 11.10 -21.80
C VAL A 41 -9.88 9.97 -21.05
N ILE A 42 -10.59 9.38 -20.09
CA ILE A 42 -10.12 8.22 -19.33
C ILE A 42 -10.88 6.98 -19.81
N LYS A 43 -10.15 6.03 -20.39
CA LYS A 43 -10.68 4.72 -20.80
C LYS A 43 -10.44 3.70 -19.70
N LEU A 44 -11.51 3.22 -19.08
CA LEU A 44 -11.43 2.22 -18.02
C LEU A 44 -11.31 0.81 -18.62
N PRO A 45 -10.42 -0.06 -18.11
CA PRO A 45 -10.32 -1.42 -18.60
C PRO A 45 -11.57 -2.23 -18.23
N ALA A 46 -12.09 -3.02 -19.17
CA ALA A 46 -13.22 -3.91 -18.89
C ALA A 46 -12.85 -4.97 -17.83
N LYS A 47 -13.79 -5.28 -16.93
CA LYS A 47 -13.66 -6.42 -16.02
C LYS A 47 -14.08 -7.71 -16.72
N ALA A 48 -13.58 -8.85 -16.23
CA ALA A 48 -13.89 -10.16 -16.80
C ALA A 48 -15.40 -10.48 -16.79
N ASP A 49 -16.10 -10.06 -15.74
CA ASP A 49 -17.57 -10.01 -15.67
C ASP A 49 -18.00 -8.56 -15.40
N PRO A 50 -18.81 -7.92 -16.28
CA PRO A 50 -19.33 -6.57 -16.05
C PRO A 50 -20.09 -6.39 -14.73
N LYS A 51 -20.68 -7.47 -14.17
CA LYS A 51 -21.37 -7.39 -12.87
C LYS A 51 -20.44 -7.02 -11.72
N ASN A 52 -19.17 -7.41 -11.83
CA ASN A 52 -18.16 -7.12 -10.82
C ASN A 52 -17.73 -5.65 -10.84
N GLU A 53 -18.10 -4.86 -11.86
CA GLU A 53 -17.80 -3.42 -11.90
C GLU A 53 -18.46 -2.66 -10.76
N ARG A 54 -19.56 -3.17 -10.20
CA ARG A 54 -20.26 -2.60 -9.03
C ARG A 54 -19.40 -2.56 -7.77
N ASP A 55 -18.41 -3.44 -7.69
CA ASP A 55 -17.45 -3.49 -6.59
C ASP A 55 -16.29 -2.52 -6.80
N TYR A 56 -16.32 -1.70 -7.85
CA TYR A 56 -15.28 -0.71 -8.13
C TYR A 56 -15.87 0.70 -8.21
N LYS A 57 -15.01 1.67 -7.89
CA LYS A 57 -15.28 3.10 -8.09
C LYS A 57 -14.07 3.75 -8.72
N VAL A 58 -14.26 4.92 -9.31
CA VAL A 58 -13.16 5.76 -9.82
C VAL A 58 -13.12 7.05 -9.01
N GLU A 59 -11.93 7.39 -8.53
CA GLU A 59 -11.64 8.67 -7.90
C GLU A 59 -11.00 9.59 -8.93
N LEU A 60 -11.66 10.69 -9.24
CA LEU A 60 -11.15 11.76 -10.09
C LEU A 60 -10.42 12.80 -9.22
N ILE A 61 -9.17 13.09 -9.57
CA ILE A 61 -8.25 13.90 -8.77
C ILE A 61 -7.69 15.03 -9.63
N ALA A 62 -8.29 16.21 -9.52
CA ALA A 62 -7.83 17.41 -10.23
C ALA A 62 -6.78 18.16 -9.40
N GLY A 63 -5.77 18.72 -10.06
CA GLY A 63 -4.69 19.44 -9.37
C GLY A 63 -3.69 20.09 -10.30
N LYS A 64 -2.61 20.60 -9.74
CA LYS A 64 -1.44 21.13 -10.47
C LYS A 64 -0.14 20.79 -9.73
N ASN A 65 0.94 20.54 -10.46
CA ASN A 65 2.26 20.44 -9.82
C ASN A 65 2.73 21.86 -9.45
N MET A 66 3.20 22.03 -8.21
CA MET A 66 3.82 23.28 -7.77
C MET A 66 4.83 23.02 -6.65
N MET A 67 5.74 23.97 -6.45
CA MET A 67 6.65 23.94 -5.32
C MET A 67 5.90 24.29 -4.03
N VAL A 68 6.00 23.41 -3.04
CA VAL A 68 5.36 23.55 -1.73
C VAL A 68 6.38 23.33 -0.61
N ASP A 69 6.07 23.82 0.58
CA ASP A 69 6.86 23.57 1.79
C ASP A 69 6.36 22.30 2.53
N CYS A 70 6.72 22.16 3.81
CA CYS A 70 6.32 21.02 4.62
C CYS A 70 4.82 20.97 5.00
N ASN A 71 4.06 22.04 4.74
CA ASN A 71 2.64 22.10 5.06
C ASN A 71 1.81 21.17 4.18
N HIS A 72 0.64 20.77 4.69
CA HIS A 72 -0.36 20.14 3.84
C HIS A 72 -1.06 21.22 3.03
N HIS A 73 -1.04 21.09 1.70
CA HIS A 73 -1.66 22.02 0.77
C HIS A 73 -2.91 21.42 0.14
N GLY A 74 -3.86 22.28 -0.22
CA GLY A 74 -5.00 21.87 -1.04
C GLY A 74 -5.43 22.98 -1.98
N LEU A 75 -5.90 22.59 -3.16
CA LEU A 75 -6.37 23.51 -4.19
C LEU A 75 -7.86 23.78 -4.00
N ASN A 76 -8.26 25.04 -4.07
CA ASN A 76 -9.67 25.40 -4.11
C ASN A 76 -10.23 25.13 -5.51
N GLY A 77 -11.03 24.08 -5.62
CA GLY A 77 -11.72 23.73 -6.86
C GLY A 77 -12.72 22.60 -6.63
N ILE A 78 -13.60 22.42 -7.61
CA ILE A 78 -14.66 21.42 -7.60
C ILE A 78 -14.74 20.73 -8.97
N ILE A 79 -15.01 19.43 -8.94
CA ILE A 79 -15.34 18.66 -10.14
C ILE A 79 -16.86 18.53 -10.14
N GLU A 80 -17.51 19.12 -11.13
CA GLU A 80 -18.96 19.12 -11.31
C GLU A 80 -19.35 18.01 -12.28
N GLU A 81 -20.46 17.34 -11.99
CA GLU A 81 -21.05 16.32 -12.85
C GLU A 81 -22.16 16.95 -13.70
N GLU A 82 -22.06 16.77 -15.01
CA GLU A 82 -23.04 17.24 -15.98
C GLU A 82 -23.59 16.05 -16.77
N THR A 83 -24.82 16.17 -17.25
CA THR A 83 -25.50 15.12 -18.02
C THR A 83 -25.67 15.58 -19.46
N LEU A 84 -25.19 14.76 -20.39
CA LEU A 84 -25.32 14.98 -21.82
C LEU A 84 -26.79 14.83 -22.25
N GLU A 85 -27.36 15.91 -22.79
CA GLU A 85 -28.75 15.94 -23.25
C GLU A 85 -29.02 14.85 -24.30
N GLY A 86 -30.19 14.21 -24.21
CA GLY A 86 -30.62 13.15 -25.13
C GLY A 86 -30.02 11.75 -24.88
N SER A 87 -28.85 11.64 -24.26
CA SER A 87 -28.20 10.34 -24.00
C SER A 87 -28.20 9.91 -22.54
N GLY A 88 -28.20 10.86 -21.60
CA GLY A 88 -28.14 10.59 -20.17
C GLY A 88 -26.75 10.21 -19.65
N PHE A 89 -25.72 10.21 -20.51
CA PHE A 89 -24.33 9.96 -20.07
C PHE A 89 -23.77 11.17 -19.33
N LYS A 90 -22.84 10.88 -18.41
CA LYS A 90 -22.24 11.88 -17.55
C LYS A 90 -20.88 12.30 -18.09
N TYR A 91 -20.58 13.59 -17.97
CA TYR A 91 -19.24 14.13 -18.13
C TYR A 91 -18.94 15.07 -16.96
N TYR A 92 -17.68 15.47 -16.84
CA TYR A 92 -17.22 16.20 -15.66
C TYR A 92 -16.48 17.46 -16.06
N THR A 93 -16.68 18.53 -15.30
CA THR A 93 -16.00 19.81 -15.51
C THR A 93 -15.27 20.19 -14.24
N PHE A 94 -13.96 20.45 -14.32
CA PHE A 94 -13.19 20.96 -13.19
C PHE A 94 -13.18 22.49 -13.20
N THR A 95 -13.66 23.09 -12.12
CA THR A 95 -13.70 24.55 -11.93
C THR A 95 -12.85 24.93 -10.71
N THR A 96 -11.99 25.93 -10.84
CA THR A 96 -11.07 26.36 -9.76
C THR A 96 -10.79 27.86 -9.86
N THR A 97 -10.63 28.52 -8.70
CA THR A 97 -10.12 29.89 -8.61
C THR A 97 -8.59 29.94 -8.67
N GLY A 98 -7.93 28.79 -8.50
CA GLY A 98 -6.48 28.65 -8.44
C GLY A 98 -5.85 28.91 -7.06
N ASP A 99 -6.65 29.35 -6.09
CA ASP A 99 -6.23 29.58 -4.72
C ASP A 99 -5.82 28.27 -4.03
N VAL A 100 -4.75 28.33 -3.24
CA VAL A 100 -4.22 27.20 -2.48
C VAL A 100 -4.28 27.52 -1.00
N TRP A 101 -4.87 26.62 -0.21
CA TRP A 101 -4.80 26.67 1.25
C TRP A 101 -3.68 25.77 1.74
N ALA A 102 -3.11 26.12 2.89
CA ALA A 102 -2.06 25.35 3.54
C ALA A 102 -2.28 25.33 5.05
N THR A 103 -1.77 24.28 5.72
CA THR A 103 -1.59 24.30 7.18
C THR A 103 -0.55 25.36 7.60
N ARG A 104 -0.38 25.58 8.90
CA ARG A 104 0.55 26.60 9.44
C ARG A 104 1.59 25.98 10.39
N MET A 105 2.30 24.96 9.92
CA MET A 105 3.44 24.36 10.59
C MET A 105 4.71 25.21 10.34
N GLY A 106 5.62 25.24 11.31
CA GLY A 106 6.94 25.85 11.12
C GLY A 106 7.82 24.93 10.27
N CYS A 107 8.11 25.33 9.03
CA CYS A 107 8.88 24.51 8.10
C CYS A 107 10.39 24.81 8.14
N PRO A 108 11.26 23.77 8.15
CA PRO A 108 12.70 23.94 7.97
C PRO A 108 13.05 24.56 6.60
N GLU A 109 14.17 25.27 6.50
CA GLU A 109 14.56 25.99 5.27
C GLU A 109 14.70 25.09 4.02
N ASN A 110 14.97 23.80 4.19
CA ASN A 110 15.17 22.84 3.11
C ASN A 110 13.98 21.90 2.86
N SER A 111 12.76 22.27 3.29
CA SER A 111 11.58 21.42 3.10
C SER A 111 10.88 21.55 1.75
N ASN A 112 11.31 22.51 0.91
CA ASN A 112 10.63 22.79 -0.35
C ASN A 112 10.80 21.64 -1.36
N HIS A 113 9.70 21.18 -1.94
CA HIS A 113 9.68 20.11 -2.93
C HIS A 113 8.52 20.31 -3.91
N GLU A 114 8.60 19.64 -5.06
CA GLU A 114 7.51 19.65 -6.04
C GLU A 114 6.43 18.64 -5.60
N GLU A 115 5.18 19.09 -5.50
CA GLU A 115 4.03 18.27 -5.16
C GLU A 115 2.85 18.54 -6.10
N PHE A 116 2.06 17.50 -6.36
CA PHE A 116 0.79 17.63 -7.07
C PHE A 116 -0.31 18.05 -6.09
N VAL A 117 -0.55 19.36 -5.96
CA VAL A 117 -1.55 19.91 -5.06
C VAL A 117 -2.95 19.70 -5.65
N THR A 118 -3.80 18.98 -4.92
CA THR A 118 -5.10 18.51 -5.40
C THR A 118 -6.26 19.31 -4.85
N ALA A 119 -7.32 19.43 -5.64
CA ALA A 119 -8.65 19.85 -5.17
C ALA A 119 -9.39 18.69 -4.50
N LYS A 120 -10.59 18.97 -3.99
CA LYS A 120 -11.45 17.91 -3.44
C LYS A 120 -11.74 16.86 -4.54
N PRO A 121 -11.41 15.58 -4.34
CA PRO A 121 -11.65 14.55 -5.34
C PRO A 121 -13.14 14.24 -5.48
N LEU A 122 -13.52 13.72 -6.64
CA LEU A 122 -14.87 13.22 -6.91
C LEU A 122 -14.84 11.71 -7.12
N MET A 123 -15.64 10.99 -6.35
CA MET A 123 -15.85 9.55 -6.50
C MET A 123 -17.03 9.27 -7.43
N ILE A 124 -16.79 8.48 -8.48
CA ILE A 124 -17.78 8.11 -9.50
C ILE A 124 -17.88 6.59 -9.65
N GLU A 125 -18.94 6.14 -10.28
CA GLU A 125 -19.14 4.72 -10.61
C GLU A 125 -18.09 4.21 -11.61
N TYR A 126 -17.70 2.95 -11.47
CA TYR A 126 -16.90 2.28 -12.48
C TYR A 126 -17.80 1.78 -13.61
N ASN A 127 -17.55 2.25 -14.84
CA ASN A 127 -18.24 1.77 -16.03
C ASN A 127 -17.26 1.72 -17.21
N SER A 128 -16.87 0.51 -17.64
CA SER A 128 -15.90 0.37 -18.75
C SER A 128 -16.52 0.53 -20.14
N GLN A 129 -17.85 0.58 -20.24
CA GLN A 129 -18.56 0.67 -21.52
C GLN A 129 -18.54 2.08 -22.12
N VAL A 130 -18.34 3.09 -21.26
CA VAL A 130 -18.39 4.51 -21.61
C VAL A 130 -17.09 5.18 -21.17
N PRO A 131 -16.44 6.01 -22.02
CA PRO A 131 -15.29 6.79 -21.58
C PRO A 131 -15.69 7.82 -20.51
N VAL A 132 -14.83 8.03 -19.52
CA VAL A 132 -15.00 9.14 -18.58
C VAL A 132 -14.37 10.39 -19.21
N VAL A 133 -15.19 11.40 -19.48
CA VAL A 133 -14.76 12.66 -20.10
C VAL A 133 -14.70 13.76 -19.05
N VAL A 134 -13.55 14.43 -18.96
CA VAL A 134 -13.30 15.50 -17.98
C VAL A 134 -12.75 16.74 -18.69
N TYR A 135 -13.40 17.88 -18.54
CA TYR A 135 -12.89 19.18 -19.00
C TYR A 135 -12.07 19.84 -17.89
N VAL A 136 -10.83 20.20 -18.22
CA VAL A 136 -9.85 20.72 -17.25
C VAL A 136 -9.34 22.07 -17.75
N PRO A 137 -9.31 23.14 -16.94
CA PRO A 137 -8.75 24.43 -17.34
C PRO A 137 -7.26 24.31 -17.69
N ALA A 138 -6.79 25.18 -18.58
CA ALA A 138 -5.38 25.26 -18.94
C ALA A 138 -4.49 25.48 -17.68
N GLY A 139 -3.37 24.76 -17.60
CA GLY A 139 -2.46 24.80 -16.44
C GLY A 139 -2.80 23.84 -15.30
N TYR A 140 -3.91 23.09 -15.39
CA TYR A 140 -4.28 22.05 -14.44
C TYR A 140 -4.26 20.67 -15.09
N GLU A 141 -4.26 19.62 -14.28
CA GLU A 141 -4.26 18.23 -14.70
C GLU A 141 -5.33 17.44 -13.94
N ILE A 142 -5.78 16.35 -14.56
CA ILE A 142 -6.63 15.35 -13.93
C ILE A 142 -5.86 14.03 -13.86
N LYS A 143 -5.83 13.43 -12.67
CA LYS A 143 -5.38 12.06 -12.42
C LYS A 143 -6.58 11.25 -11.93
N TYR A 144 -6.45 9.92 -11.95
CA TYR A 144 -7.48 9.06 -11.40
C TYR A 144 -6.90 7.87 -10.64
N ARG A 145 -7.70 7.33 -9.73
CA ARG A 145 -7.43 6.08 -9.02
C ARG A 145 -8.65 5.19 -9.08
N VAL A 146 -8.45 3.88 -9.17
CA VAL A 146 -9.54 2.90 -9.08
C VAL A 146 -9.55 2.33 -7.66
N TRP A 147 -10.73 2.36 -7.05
CA TRP A 147 -11.00 1.76 -5.75
C TRP A 147 -11.77 0.45 -5.93
N SER A 148 -11.55 -0.50 -5.01
CA SER A 148 -12.31 -1.74 -4.93
C SER A 148 -12.98 -1.84 -3.57
N ALA A 149 -14.22 -2.31 -3.55
CA ALA A 149 -14.96 -2.60 -2.33
C ALA A 149 -14.29 -3.74 -1.56
N GLY A 150 -14.35 -3.64 -0.23
CA GLY A 150 -14.08 -4.76 0.66
C GLY A 150 -15.32 -5.66 0.80
N GLU A 151 -15.26 -6.60 1.73
CA GLU A 151 -16.42 -7.42 2.08
C GLU A 151 -17.54 -6.55 2.67
N ILE A 152 -18.79 -6.94 2.42
CA ILE A 152 -19.95 -6.32 3.07
C ILE A 152 -19.92 -6.72 4.54
N MET A 153 -19.94 -5.72 5.42
CA MET A 153 -19.94 -5.90 6.87
C MET A 153 -21.31 -5.55 7.43
N GLU A 154 -21.78 -6.33 8.41
CA GLU A 154 -22.98 -6.00 9.17
C GLU A 154 -22.74 -4.76 10.05
N ALA A 155 -23.72 -3.86 10.13
CA ALA A 155 -23.65 -2.71 11.01
C ALA A 155 -23.90 -3.14 12.46
N GLY A 156 -22.90 -2.97 13.35
CA GLY A 156 -22.96 -3.41 14.74
C GLY A 156 -22.04 -2.61 15.69
N ASN A 157 -22.01 -2.98 16.98
CA ASN A 157 -21.09 -2.39 17.96
C ASN A 157 -19.64 -2.63 17.48
N PRO A 158 -18.74 -1.62 17.46
CA PRO A 158 -17.36 -1.80 17.00
C PRO A 158 -16.60 -2.97 17.65
N ALA A 159 -17.00 -3.39 18.85
CA ALA A 159 -16.47 -4.55 19.55
C ALA A 159 -16.82 -5.92 18.90
N ASP A 160 -17.91 -6.00 18.13
CA ASP A 160 -18.34 -7.23 17.46
C ASP A 160 -17.66 -7.42 16.10
N ASN A 161 -17.05 -6.36 15.55
CA ASN A 161 -16.44 -6.34 14.22
C ASN A 161 -14.96 -6.73 14.20
N TYR A 162 -14.37 -7.06 15.35
CA TYR A 162 -13.00 -7.55 15.36
C TYR A 162 -12.97 -9.04 14.97
N ALA A 163 -12.48 -9.32 13.77
CA ALA A 163 -12.42 -10.67 13.24
C ALA A 163 -11.51 -11.56 14.12
N VAL A 164 -12.11 -12.60 14.72
CA VAL A 164 -11.41 -13.62 15.53
C VAL A 164 -10.49 -14.50 14.68
N ASN A 165 -10.52 -14.35 13.36
CA ASN A 165 -9.82 -15.20 12.41
C ASN A 165 -9.29 -14.40 11.21
N ASP A 166 -8.69 -13.24 11.49
CA ASP A 166 -8.06 -12.43 10.44
C ASP A 166 -6.87 -13.18 9.82
N ASP A 167 -6.91 -13.34 8.49
CA ASP A 167 -5.87 -14.02 7.72
C ASP A 167 -4.48 -13.41 7.90
N ALA A 168 -4.41 -12.13 8.30
CA ALA A 168 -3.17 -11.45 8.66
C ALA A 168 -2.41 -12.12 9.81
N LEU A 169 -3.10 -12.82 10.73
CA LEU A 169 -2.47 -13.50 11.85
C LEU A 169 -1.49 -14.58 11.38
N TYR A 170 -1.82 -15.30 10.30
CA TYR A 170 -1.17 -16.52 9.85
C TYR A 170 0.15 -16.30 9.09
N GLN A 171 1.12 -15.74 9.81
CA GLN A 171 2.44 -15.44 9.29
C GLN A 171 3.50 -15.43 10.39
N THR A 172 4.71 -15.00 10.04
CA THR A 172 5.82 -14.85 11.00
C THR A 172 5.90 -13.42 11.50
N TRP A 173 5.97 -13.28 12.81
CA TRP A 173 5.94 -12.05 13.58
C TRP A 173 7.20 -11.99 14.45
N GLU A 174 7.95 -10.90 14.33
CA GLU A 174 9.15 -10.65 15.13
C GLU A 174 8.86 -9.55 16.15
N TRP A 175 9.16 -9.83 17.41
CA TRP A 175 8.92 -8.92 18.52
C TRP A 175 9.73 -7.63 18.34
N ALA A 176 9.06 -6.48 18.31
CA ALA A 176 9.69 -5.18 18.16
C ALA A 176 9.89 -4.49 19.53
N SER A 177 8.88 -4.54 20.38
CA SER A 177 8.93 -3.90 21.70
C SER A 177 7.88 -4.43 22.66
N SER A 178 8.09 -4.17 23.94
CA SER A 178 7.07 -4.29 24.98
C SER A 178 7.03 -3.05 25.83
N GLU A 179 5.83 -2.72 26.25
CA GLU A 179 5.56 -1.54 27.04
C GLU A 179 4.56 -1.91 28.14
N GLY A 180 4.76 -1.37 29.33
CA GLY A 180 3.92 -1.67 30.49
C GLY A 180 4.74 -2.22 31.65
N GLY A 181 4.11 -3.08 32.45
CA GLY A 181 4.62 -3.43 33.78
C GLY A 181 4.28 -2.35 34.81
N TYR A 182 4.47 -2.67 36.08
CA TYR A 182 4.19 -1.79 37.23
C TYR A 182 4.84 -0.39 37.13
N THR A 183 5.99 -0.29 36.45
CA THR A 183 6.72 0.97 36.25
C THR A 183 6.42 1.67 34.92
N GLY A 184 5.61 1.06 34.04
CA GLY A 184 5.27 1.60 32.72
C GLY A 184 6.43 1.66 31.72
N GLY A 185 7.49 0.87 31.95
CA GLY A 185 8.72 0.94 31.14
C GLY A 185 8.53 0.40 29.71
N LYS A 186 9.24 1.00 28.75
CA LYS A 186 9.33 0.50 27.36
C LYS A 186 10.65 -0.24 27.14
N THR A 187 10.55 -1.50 26.74
CA THR A 187 11.68 -2.35 26.37
C THR A 187 11.65 -2.60 24.86
N ALA A 188 12.64 -2.08 24.14
CA ALA A 188 12.77 -2.29 22.69
C ALA A 188 13.73 -3.45 22.37
N LEU A 189 13.41 -4.27 21.37
CA LEU A 189 14.21 -5.42 20.92
C LEU A 189 15.70 -5.04 20.74
N LYS A 190 15.95 -3.90 20.09
CA LYS A 190 17.30 -3.38 19.76
C LYS A 190 18.21 -3.23 20.98
N ASN A 191 17.64 -3.12 22.19
CA ASN A 191 18.36 -2.81 23.41
C ASN A 191 18.56 -4.02 24.33
N THR A 192 18.12 -5.22 23.91
CA THR A 192 18.10 -6.41 24.81
C THR A 192 18.95 -7.59 24.33
N GLY A 193 19.30 -7.64 23.04
CA GLY A 193 19.98 -8.81 22.44
C GLY A 193 19.10 -10.08 22.39
N LEU A 194 17.84 -10.00 22.80
CA LEU A 194 16.88 -11.10 22.75
C LEU A 194 16.25 -11.19 21.36
N SER A 195 15.71 -12.36 21.01
CA SER A 195 14.84 -12.52 19.84
C SER A 195 13.59 -13.27 20.28
N LYS A 196 12.40 -12.73 20.01
CA LYS A 196 11.12 -13.41 20.23
C LYS A 196 10.34 -13.41 18.92
N ILE A 197 10.19 -14.58 18.31
CA ILE A 197 9.52 -14.73 17.00
C ILE A 197 8.37 -15.71 17.16
N TYR A 198 7.19 -15.33 16.67
CA TYR A 198 6.03 -16.22 16.54
C TYR A 198 5.73 -16.51 15.07
N THR A 199 5.44 -17.77 14.74
CA THR A 199 4.85 -18.12 13.44
C THR A 199 3.51 -18.81 13.70
N PHE A 200 2.40 -18.14 13.41
CA PHE A 200 1.06 -18.73 13.54
C PHE A 200 0.65 -19.41 12.24
N LYS A 201 0.06 -20.60 12.35
CA LYS A 201 -0.42 -21.38 11.21
C LYS A 201 -1.93 -21.60 11.29
N LYS A 202 -2.57 -21.76 10.13
CA LYS A 202 -4.01 -22.00 9.99
C LYS A 202 -4.48 -23.32 10.64
N ASP A 203 -3.55 -24.23 10.94
CA ASP A 203 -3.83 -25.50 11.64
C ASP A 203 -3.93 -25.36 13.17
N GLY A 204 -3.87 -24.13 13.71
CA GLY A 204 -3.95 -23.87 15.15
C GLY A 204 -2.63 -24.10 15.90
N THR A 205 -1.51 -24.26 15.19
CA THR A 205 -0.18 -24.38 15.78
C THR A 205 0.65 -23.11 15.63
N TYR A 206 1.49 -22.82 16.62
CA TYR A 206 2.45 -21.71 16.55
C TYR A 206 3.87 -22.18 16.83
N LEU A 207 4.85 -21.63 16.10
CA LEU A 207 6.27 -21.78 16.42
C LEU A 207 6.73 -20.59 17.24
N HIS A 208 7.58 -20.82 18.24
CA HIS A 208 8.17 -19.75 19.03
C HIS A 208 9.70 -19.92 19.12
N TYR A 209 10.41 -18.86 18.76
CA TYR A 209 11.86 -18.79 18.90
C TYR A 209 12.21 -17.84 20.05
N LYS A 210 13.00 -18.32 21.00
CA LYS A 210 13.64 -17.50 22.03
C LYS A 210 15.15 -17.65 21.89
N ASN A 211 15.86 -16.55 21.67
CA ASN A 211 17.32 -16.51 21.53
C ASN A 211 17.87 -17.54 20.51
N ARG A 212 17.28 -17.58 19.31
CA ARG A 212 17.62 -18.50 18.20
C ARG A 212 17.47 -20.01 18.47
N LYS A 213 16.98 -20.43 19.65
CA LYS A 213 16.64 -21.82 19.93
C LYS A 213 15.17 -22.06 19.62
N MET A 214 14.91 -23.01 18.72
CA MET A 214 13.54 -23.45 18.39
C MET A 214 12.93 -24.15 19.60
N VAL A 215 11.72 -23.74 19.99
CA VAL A 215 10.87 -24.49 20.92
C VAL A 215 9.80 -25.19 20.09
N PRO A 216 9.47 -26.48 20.36
CA PRO A 216 8.45 -27.21 19.61
C PRO A 216 7.12 -26.46 19.54
N ALA A 217 6.38 -26.68 18.45
CA ALA A 217 5.13 -25.98 18.15
C ALA A 217 4.12 -26.10 19.31
N GLY A 218 3.67 -24.97 19.84
CA GLY A 218 2.55 -24.93 20.77
C GLY A 218 1.23 -24.87 20.00
N LYS A 219 0.11 -25.19 20.66
CA LYS A 219 -1.22 -24.92 20.12
C LYS A 219 -1.68 -23.54 20.56
N PHE A 220 -2.50 -22.88 19.73
CA PHE A 220 -3.20 -21.69 20.16
C PHE A 220 -4.69 -21.79 19.86
N GLN A 221 -5.48 -21.03 20.60
CA GLN A 221 -6.93 -20.92 20.40
C GLN A 221 -7.30 -19.45 20.24
N LEU A 222 -8.24 -19.19 19.33
CA LEU A 222 -8.80 -17.87 19.09
C LEU A 222 -10.24 -17.84 19.58
N SER A 223 -10.64 -16.72 20.18
CA SER A 223 -12.02 -16.49 20.61
C SER A 223 -12.37 -15.00 20.59
N ASN A 224 -13.65 -14.66 20.76
CA ASN A 224 -14.10 -13.30 21.05
C ASN A 224 -14.62 -13.26 22.48
N ASP A 225 -13.84 -12.70 23.40
CA ASP A 225 -14.19 -12.68 24.83
C ASP A 225 -14.08 -11.27 25.42
N PHE A 226 -14.67 -11.09 26.60
CA PHE A 226 -14.64 -9.81 27.30
C PHE A 226 -13.22 -9.34 27.57
N SER A 227 -12.95 -8.09 27.21
CA SER A 227 -11.68 -7.44 27.53
C SER A 227 -11.82 -6.60 28.80
N ILE A 228 -10.73 -6.50 29.55
CA ILE A 228 -10.64 -5.59 30.70
C ILE A 228 -10.39 -4.14 30.26
N PHE A 229 -9.94 -3.91 29.03
CA PHE A 229 -9.55 -2.59 28.51
C PHE A 229 -10.73 -1.81 27.90
N ILE A 230 -11.80 -2.51 27.50
CA ILE A 230 -12.97 -1.89 26.86
C ILE A 230 -14.28 -2.43 27.44
N LYS A 231 -15.35 -1.67 27.28
CA LYS A 231 -16.71 -2.17 27.50
C LYS A 231 -17.16 -2.98 26.29
N GLY A 232 -16.75 -4.25 26.21
CA GLY A 232 -17.08 -5.13 25.10
C GLY A 232 -16.18 -6.36 25.02
N LYS A 233 -16.24 -7.05 23.88
CA LYS A 233 -15.39 -8.20 23.58
C LYS A 233 -14.27 -7.80 22.62
N LEU A 234 -13.12 -8.47 22.72
CA LEU A 234 -12.00 -8.36 21.77
C LEU A 234 -11.60 -9.75 21.26
N PRO A 235 -10.95 -9.83 20.09
CA PRO A 235 -10.30 -11.05 19.66
C PRO A 235 -9.22 -11.40 20.66
N MET A 236 -9.27 -12.62 21.13
CA MET A 236 -8.33 -13.15 22.08
C MET A 236 -7.52 -14.27 21.46
N ILE A 237 -6.28 -14.37 21.89
CA ILE A 237 -5.38 -15.48 21.59
C ILE A 237 -4.90 -16.10 22.89
N GLU A 238 -5.10 -17.40 23.00
CA GLU A 238 -4.61 -18.22 24.10
C GLU A 238 -3.50 -19.12 23.57
N LEU A 239 -2.27 -18.92 24.05
CA LEU A 239 -1.12 -19.71 23.66
C LEU A 239 -0.91 -20.82 24.69
N ALA A 240 -0.93 -22.08 24.26
CA ALA A 240 -0.60 -23.20 25.14
C ALA A 240 0.79 -22.99 25.76
N GLY A 241 0.90 -23.14 27.09
CA GLY A 241 2.11 -22.85 27.85
C GLY A 241 2.26 -21.39 28.30
N LYS A 242 1.22 -20.57 28.14
CA LYS A 242 1.10 -19.24 28.76
C LYS A 242 -0.05 -19.23 29.75
N ASP A 243 0.19 -18.61 30.90
CA ASP A 243 -0.78 -18.57 32.00
C ASP A 243 -1.87 -17.51 31.78
N ARG A 244 -1.79 -16.74 30.70
CA ARG A 244 -2.67 -15.60 30.45
C ARG A 244 -3.09 -15.53 28.99
N LYS A 245 -4.38 -15.24 28.83
CA LYS A 245 -5.00 -14.88 27.56
C LYS A 245 -4.64 -13.45 27.19
N MET A 246 -4.46 -13.19 25.90
CA MET A 246 -4.12 -11.88 25.39
C MET A 246 -5.18 -11.45 24.40
N SER A 247 -5.59 -10.18 24.42
CA SER A 247 -6.24 -9.61 23.25
C SER A 247 -5.20 -9.40 22.16
N TYR A 248 -5.63 -9.51 20.91
CA TYR A 248 -4.79 -9.20 19.78
C TYR A 248 -5.47 -8.22 18.83
N MET A 249 -4.66 -7.37 18.21
CA MET A 249 -5.10 -6.37 17.25
C MET A 249 -4.03 -6.18 16.18
N PHE A 250 -4.47 -5.77 14.99
CA PHE A 250 -3.58 -5.40 13.90
C PHE A 250 -3.54 -3.88 13.73
N ASN A 251 -2.37 -3.35 13.43
CA ASN A 251 -2.22 -2.00 12.89
C ASN A 251 -1.68 -2.12 11.45
N GLY A 252 -2.59 -2.12 10.49
CA GLY A 252 -2.30 -2.54 9.11
C GLY A 252 -1.93 -4.04 9.02
N ARG A 253 -1.36 -4.47 7.89
CA ARG A 253 -0.99 -5.89 7.65
C ARG A 253 0.35 -6.29 8.25
N ASP A 254 1.13 -5.33 8.72
CA ASP A 254 2.54 -5.53 9.08
C ASP A 254 2.83 -5.35 10.57
N THR A 255 1.83 -5.02 11.38
CA THR A 255 1.98 -4.88 12.84
C THR A 255 0.93 -5.70 13.58
N LEU A 256 1.38 -6.60 14.45
CA LEU A 256 0.56 -7.34 15.40
C LEU A 256 0.82 -6.81 16.81
N ILE A 257 -0.24 -6.55 17.54
CA ILE A 257 -0.21 -6.12 18.93
C ILE A 257 -0.86 -7.23 19.76
N LEU A 258 -0.14 -7.73 20.76
CA LEU A 258 -0.67 -8.64 21.77
C LEU A 258 -0.69 -7.93 23.12
N SER A 259 -1.86 -7.78 23.73
CA SER A 259 -2.01 -7.15 25.05
C SER A 259 -2.42 -8.20 26.08
N GLU A 260 -1.65 -8.34 27.15
CA GLU A 260 -2.02 -9.21 28.25
C GLU A 260 -3.25 -8.64 28.98
N GLU A 261 -4.34 -9.40 29.09
CA GLU A 261 -5.60 -8.97 29.71
C GLU A 261 -5.51 -8.96 31.25
N CYS A 262 -4.67 -8.07 31.78
CA CYS A 262 -4.52 -7.83 33.22
C CYS A 262 -4.01 -6.41 33.53
N TYR A 263 -4.27 -5.92 34.74
CA TYR A 263 -3.78 -4.62 35.21
C TYR A 263 -2.26 -4.63 35.35
N ASP A 264 -1.62 -3.52 34.92
CA ASP A 264 -0.17 -3.29 34.93
C ASP A 264 0.67 -4.35 34.19
N CYS A 265 0.05 -5.04 33.23
CA CYS A 265 0.70 -6.04 32.41
C CYS A 265 1.35 -5.43 31.16
N TYR A 266 1.86 -6.29 30.28
CA TYR A 266 2.58 -5.85 29.10
C TYR A 266 1.71 -5.84 27.85
N LYS A 267 1.91 -4.80 27.06
CA LYS A 267 1.55 -4.75 25.65
C LYS A 267 2.79 -5.06 24.82
N HIS A 268 2.68 -6.03 23.92
CA HIS A 268 3.74 -6.49 23.05
C HIS A 268 3.45 -6.10 21.61
N VAL A 269 4.40 -5.45 20.94
CA VAL A 269 4.33 -5.10 19.52
C VAL A 269 5.22 -6.04 18.73
N TYR A 270 4.70 -6.60 17.65
CA TYR A 270 5.41 -7.44 16.70
C TYR A 270 5.26 -6.87 15.29
N VAL A 271 6.31 -7.00 14.50
CA VAL A 271 6.33 -6.61 13.10
C VAL A 271 6.39 -7.85 12.21
N ARG A 272 5.73 -7.79 11.06
CA ARG A 272 5.72 -8.87 10.09
C ARG A 272 7.13 -9.13 9.58
N LYS A 273 7.55 -10.39 9.64
CA LYS A 273 8.75 -10.87 8.98
C LYS A 273 8.39 -11.32 7.57
N SER A 274 8.65 -10.49 6.57
CA SER A 274 8.35 -10.83 5.17
C SER A 274 9.12 -12.09 4.77
N LYS A 275 8.46 -12.98 4.01
CA LYS A 275 9.14 -14.13 3.35
C LYS A 275 10.18 -13.67 2.31
N ASN A 276 10.16 -12.38 1.94
CA ASN A 276 11.12 -11.73 1.04
C ASN A 276 12.10 -10.84 1.80
N ILE A 277 12.67 -11.37 2.88
CA ILE A 277 14.03 -11.01 3.22
C ILE A 277 14.87 -11.97 2.39
N THR A 278 15.45 -11.49 1.28
CA THR A 278 16.73 -12.05 0.81
C THR A 278 17.54 -12.17 2.09
N PRO A 279 17.88 -13.38 2.55
CA PRO A 279 18.50 -13.54 3.86
C PRO A 279 19.61 -12.52 3.91
N ILE A 280 19.59 -11.64 4.93
CA ILE A 280 20.84 -11.00 5.33
C ILE A 280 21.67 -12.22 5.67
N LEU A 281 22.46 -12.67 4.68
CA LEU A 281 23.30 -13.85 4.80
C LEU A 281 24.04 -13.55 6.10
N SER A 282 23.81 -14.36 7.13
CA SER A 282 24.56 -14.21 8.37
C SER A 282 26.01 -14.16 7.93
N LYS A 283 26.66 -13.03 8.15
CA LYS A 283 28.03 -12.81 7.68
C LYS A 283 28.86 -14.01 8.12
N ILE A 284 29.63 -14.57 7.20
CA ILE A 284 30.36 -15.81 7.43
C ILE A 284 31.32 -15.56 8.61
N GLN A 285 31.10 -16.29 9.70
CA GLN A 285 31.96 -16.36 10.88
C GLN A 285 32.78 -17.65 10.81
N ASP A 286 33.60 -17.73 9.77
CA ASP A 286 34.48 -18.86 9.49
C ASP A 286 35.75 -18.32 8.83
N CYS A 287 36.85 -19.05 8.95
CA CYS A 287 38.13 -18.59 8.42
C CYS A 287 38.23 -18.82 6.91
N PRO A 288 38.48 -17.78 6.11
CA PRO A 288 38.81 -17.96 4.70
C PRO A 288 40.18 -18.64 4.55
N ASP A 289 40.35 -19.38 3.45
CA ASP A 289 41.58 -20.13 3.15
C ASP A 289 42.75 -19.16 2.90
N VAL A 290 42.50 -18.08 2.14
CA VAL A 290 43.46 -17.01 1.81
C VAL A 290 42.72 -15.74 1.38
N MET A 291 43.33 -14.58 1.62
CA MET A 291 42.91 -13.30 1.03
C MET A 291 43.75 -13.01 -0.22
N ILE A 292 43.09 -12.79 -1.35
CA ILE A 292 43.75 -12.37 -2.58
C ILE A 292 43.64 -10.85 -2.70
N GLU A 293 44.76 -10.19 -2.94
CA GLU A 293 44.82 -8.79 -3.32
C GLU A 293 45.36 -8.68 -4.75
N ASN A 294 44.46 -8.40 -5.69
CA ASN A 294 44.73 -8.28 -7.12
C ASN A 294 45.19 -6.85 -7.46
N ARG A 295 46.44 -6.72 -7.88
CA ARG A 295 47.13 -5.50 -8.29
C ARG A 295 47.34 -5.40 -9.80
N MET A 296 46.75 -6.29 -10.59
CA MET A 296 46.81 -6.21 -12.06
C MET A 296 46.25 -4.87 -12.57
N PRO A 297 46.89 -4.24 -13.58
CA PRO A 297 46.37 -3.04 -14.22
C PRO A 297 44.99 -3.34 -14.82
N ARG A 298 43.98 -2.54 -14.46
CA ARG A 298 42.63 -2.71 -14.99
C ARG A 298 42.45 -1.86 -16.23
N ILE A 299 41.97 -2.47 -17.31
CA ILE A 299 41.46 -1.74 -18.46
C ILE A 299 40.06 -1.22 -18.09
N ILE A 300 39.96 0.08 -17.81
CA ILE A 300 38.68 0.72 -17.50
C ILE A 300 38.07 1.22 -18.81
N ASP A 301 37.07 0.51 -19.32
CA ASP A 301 36.23 1.01 -20.41
C ASP A 301 35.25 2.07 -19.86
N ARG A 302 35.36 3.30 -20.35
CA ARG A 302 34.53 4.43 -19.91
C ARG A 302 33.06 4.30 -20.34
N ASN A 303 32.73 3.37 -21.23
CA ASN A 303 31.37 3.19 -21.77
C ASN A 303 30.53 2.14 -21.03
N VAL A 304 31.09 1.41 -20.05
CA VAL A 304 30.36 0.34 -19.34
C VAL A 304 29.92 0.81 -17.95
N LYS A 305 28.60 0.86 -17.70
CA LYS A 305 27.99 1.24 -16.39
C LYS A 305 28.06 0.15 -15.31
N THR A 306 28.92 -0.87 -15.43
CA THR A 306 29.05 -1.92 -14.41
C THR A 306 30.13 -1.56 -13.40
N LYS A 307 29.80 -1.60 -12.11
CA LYS A 307 30.76 -1.37 -11.03
C LYS A 307 31.92 -2.36 -11.14
N PRO A 308 33.19 -1.91 -11.16
CA PRO A 308 34.33 -2.81 -11.31
C PRO A 308 34.40 -3.79 -10.13
N ALA A 309 34.75 -5.05 -10.41
CA ALA A 309 34.92 -6.07 -9.37
C ALA A 309 35.95 -5.61 -8.33
N PRO A 310 35.74 -5.80 -7.03
CA PRO A 310 36.70 -5.35 -6.02
C PRO A 310 38.08 -6.01 -6.19
N SER A 311 39.13 -5.28 -5.83
CA SER A 311 40.55 -5.71 -5.94
C SER A 311 40.93 -6.75 -4.89
N SER A 312 40.11 -6.91 -3.85
CA SER A 312 40.40 -7.81 -2.75
C SER A 312 39.20 -8.72 -2.53
N TYR A 313 39.46 -10.02 -2.39
CA TYR A 313 38.45 -11.05 -2.16
C TYR A 313 39.03 -12.21 -1.36
N TYR A 314 38.18 -13.04 -0.76
CA TYR A 314 38.62 -14.27 -0.08
C TYR A 314 38.47 -15.49 -0.99
N ILE A 315 39.37 -16.44 -0.85
CA ILE A 315 39.10 -17.83 -1.21
C ILE A 315 38.57 -18.52 0.05
N TYR A 316 37.41 -19.16 -0.07
CA TYR A 316 36.79 -19.88 1.02
C TYR A 316 36.17 -21.17 0.49
N LYS A 317 36.62 -22.31 1.03
CA LYS A 317 36.25 -23.65 0.57
C LYS A 317 36.51 -23.81 -0.93
N GLY A 318 37.66 -23.31 -1.38
CA GLY A 318 38.10 -23.37 -2.79
C GLY A 318 37.30 -22.49 -3.77
N LYS A 319 36.46 -21.57 -3.28
CA LYS A 319 35.69 -20.65 -4.13
C LYS A 319 35.95 -19.19 -3.77
N ARG A 320 35.98 -18.33 -4.78
CA ARG A 320 36.01 -16.86 -4.58
C ARG A 320 34.74 -16.40 -3.88
N ARG A 321 34.92 -15.59 -2.83
CA ARG A 321 33.86 -14.92 -2.06
C ARG A 321 34.24 -13.47 -1.81
N GLU A 322 33.24 -12.60 -1.80
CA GLU A 322 33.44 -11.19 -1.57
C GLU A 322 33.69 -10.92 -0.08
N ILE A 323 34.61 -10.01 0.24
CA ILE A 323 34.98 -9.69 1.64
C ILE A 323 33.74 -9.26 2.45
N SER A 324 32.79 -8.58 1.80
CA SER A 324 31.53 -8.14 2.42
C SER A 324 30.63 -9.29 2.90
N GLU A 325 30.83 -10.53 2.41
CA GLU A 325 30.11 -11.72 2.85
C GLU A 325 30.55 -12.20 4.24
N PHE A 326 31.69 -11.73 4.76
CA PHE A 326 32.29 -12.17 6.04
C PHE A 326 32.08 -11.16 7.16
N ASP A 327 32.11 -11.66 8.40
CA ASP A 327 32.11 -10.83 9.60
C ASP A 327 33.54 -10.38 9.89
N ALA A 328 33.85 -9.14 9.51
CA ALA A 328 35.21 -8.60 9.55
C ALA A 328 35.79 -8.58 10.98
N GLU A 329 34.97 -8.30 12.00
CA GLU A 329 35.43 -8.29 13.38
C GLU A 329 35.71 -9.70 13.88
N TRP A 330 34.84 -10.65 13.50
CA TRP A 330 35.02 -12.05 13.85
C TRP A 330 36.27 -12.65 13.17
N VAL A 331 36.45 -12.44 11.87
CA VAL A 331 37.61 -12.96 11.12
C VAL A 331 38.91 -12.38 11.68
N LYS A 332 38.97 -11.06 11.92
CA LYS A 332 40.16 -10.42 12.51
C LYS A 332 40.52 -10.98 13.89
N LYS A 333 39.53 -11.37 14.67
CA LYS A 333 39.71 -11.87 16.03
C LYS A 333 40.07 -13.36 16.09
N ASN A 334 39.54 -14.16 15.16
CA ASN A 334 39.57 -15.63 15.25
C ASN A 334 40.40 -16.31 14.16
N CYS A 335 40.86 -15.59 13.14
CA CYS A 335 41.56 -16.16 11.99
C CYS A 335 42.91 -15.48 11.75
N ASP A 336 43.90 -16.28 11.39
CA ASP A 336 45.18 -15.82 10.85
C ASP A 336 45.17 -16.01 9.32
N VAL A 337 44.54 -15.07 8.61
CA VAL A 337 44.32 -15.17 7.17
C VAL A 337 45.57 -14.70 6.41
N LYS A 338 46.20 -15.61 5.66
CA LYS A 338 47.33 -15.28 4.79
C LYS A 338 46.89 -14.39 3.64
N VAL A 339 47.73 -13.43 3.27
CA VAL A 339 47.50 -12.52 2.12
C VAL A 339 48.40 -12.94 0.97
N GLU A 340 47.80 -13.17 -0.20
CA GLU A 340 48.51 -13.47 -1.44
C GLU A 340 48.32 -12.34 -2.44
N LEU A 341 49.44 -11.83 -2.96
CA LEU A 341 49.47 -10.74 -3.93
C LEU A 341 49.49 -11.32 -5.34
N VAL A 342 48.52 -10.93 -6.15
CA VAL A 342 48.46 -11.28 -7.57
C VAL A 342 48.71 -10.02 -8.38
N TYR A 343 49.78 -10.04 -9.18
CA TYR A 343 50.24 -8.90 -9.99
C TYR A 343 49.82 -8.98 -11.43
#